data_AF-A0A6L6WGP2-F1
#
_entry.id   AF-A0A6L6WGP2-F1
#
_cell.length_a   1.000
_cell.length_b   1.000
_cell.length_c   1.000
_cell.angle_alpha   90.00
_cell.angle_beta   90.00
_cell.angle_gamma   90.00
#
_symmetry.space_group_name_H-M   'P 1'
#
loop_
_entity.id
_entity.type
_entity.pdbx_description
1 polymer ?
#
loop_
_entity_poly.entity_id
_entity_poly.type
_entity_poly.pdbx_seq_one_letter_code
_entity_poly.pdbx_strand_id
1 'polypeptide(L)'
;MTYTIRGTEVFADVVEDENGTVVQVSFALNAPTPAHVEVAALAKNLMVARQETQDGVLREWVEEVPHANFFPVAVELVPAERDANGEMITEPVMDTSYSVNVTIVGDLVRKVDENGRFLWEILLLEWMGSGAETTVNDKVPGLAMSGVSLIDMSKVQTPQGAVALT
;
A
#
# COMPACT_ATOMS: atom_id res chain seq x y z
N MET A 1 -7.17 -9.87 5.12
CA MET A 1 -6.85 -8.75 6.00
C MET A 1 -7.80 -7.64 5.65
N THR A 2 -8.87 -7.52 6.43
CA THR A 2 -9.92 -6.53 6.26
C THR A 2 -10.26 -5.96 7.62
N TYR A 3 -10.75 -4.73 7.64
CA TYR A 3 -11.16 -4.02 8.86
C TYR A 3 -12.55 -3.41 8.65
N THR A 4 -13.32 -3.18 9.73
CA THR A 4 -14.67 -2.61 9.61
C THR A 4 -14.69 -1.19 10.13
N ILE A 5 -14.98 -0.23 9.25
CA ILE A 5 -15.21 1.17 9.59
C ILE A 5 -16.70 1.45 9.47
N ARG A 6 -17.37 1.65 10.61
CA ARG A 6 -18.80 2.07 10.65
C ARG A 6 -19.73 1.15 9.84
N GLY A 7 -19.45 -0.15 9.81
CA GLY A 7 -20.22 -1.16 9.08
C GLY A 7 -19.78 -1.40 7.64
N THR A 8 -18.80 -0.63 7.14
CA THR A 8 -18.16 -0.87 5.83
C THR A 8 -16.87 -1.64 6.03
N GLU A 9 -16.75 -2.81 5.39
CA GLU A 9 -15.50 -3.54 5.31
C GLU A 9 -14.51 -2.80 4.39
N VAL A 10 -13.27 -2.63 4.83
CA VAL A 10 -12.19 -1.98 4.08
C VAL A 10 -10.98 -2.90 3.97
N PHE A 11 -10.20 -2.74 2.91
CA PHE A 11 -9.00 -3.53 2.64
C PHE A 11 -7.78 -2.98 3.38
N ALA A 12 -7.77 -3.13 4.70
CA ALA A 12 -6.66 -2.74 5.55
C ALA A 12 -6.46 -3.71 6.72
N ASP A 13 -5.23 -3.74 7.21
CA ASP A 13 -4.87 -4.23 8.52
C ASP A 13 -4.92 -3.10 9.53
N VAL A 14 -5.45 -3.36 10.71
CA VAL A 14 -5.49 -2.38 11.79
C VAL A 14 -5.00 -3.06 13.06
N VAL A 15 -3.94 -2.50 13.64
CA VAL A 15 -3.40 -2.96 14.92
C VAL A 15 -3.84 -1.99 16.00
N GLU A 16 -4.42 -2.55 17.05
CA GLU A 16 -4.83 -1.83 18.26
C GLU A 16 -3.90 -2.19 19.43
N ASP A 17 -3.71 -1.25 20.35
CA ASP A 17 -3.05 -1.51 21.63
C ASP A 17 -3.99 -2.21 22.63
N GLU A 18 -3.48 -2.48 23.84
CA GLU A 18 -4.24 -3.13 24.92
C GLU A 18 -5.50 -2.35 25.35
N ASN A 19 -5.59 -1.06 25.01
CA ASN A 19 -6.72 -0.19 25.33
C ASN A 19 -7.71 -0.08 24.16
N GLY A 20 -7.52 -0.83 23.07
CA GLY A 20 -8.33 -0.72 21.85
C GLY A 20 -8.07 0.56 21.05
N THR A 21 -6.93 1.21 21.27
CA THR A 21 -6.54 2.40 20.49
C THR A 21 -5.79 1.94 19.25
N VAL A 22 -6.22 2.39 18.07
CA VAL A 22 -5.51 2.12 16.81
C VAL A 22 -4.11 2.75 16.87
N VAL A 23 -3.08 1.91 16.67
CA VAL A 23 -1.66 2.32 16.68
C VAL A 23 -0.99 2.19 15.31
N GLN A 24 -1.55 1.36 14.44
CA GLN A 24 -1.04 1.15 13.08
C GLN A 24 -2.18 0.80 12.13
N VAL A 25 -2.08 1.32 10.91
CA VAL A 25 -2.94 0.93 9.79
C VAL A 25 -2.06 0.60 8.59
N SER A 26 -2.25 -0.58 8.01
CA SER A 26 -1.49 -1.03 6.84
C SER A 26 -2.42 -1.42 5.71
N PHE A 27 -2.09 -1.02 4.48
CA PHE A 27 -2.86 -1.39 3.28
C PHE A 27 -1.94 -1.45 2.06
N ALA A 28 -2.35 -2.18 1.03
CA ALA A 28 -1.54 -2.39 -0.16
C ALA A 28 -2.11 -1.64 -1.36
N LEU A 29 -1.24 -1.01 -2.13
CA LEU A 29 -1.56 -0.29 -3.34
C LEU A 29 -0.83 -0.91 -4.54
N ASN A 30 -1.49 -0.90 -5.69
CA ASN A 30 -0.88 -1.20 -6.98
C ASN A 30 -1.09 -0.03 -7.95
N ALA A 31 -0.08 0.30 -8.74
CA ALA A 31 -0.19 1.30 -9.78
C ALA A 31 0.76 1.00 -10.95
N PRO A 32 0.56 1.61 -12.13
CA PRO A 32 1.45 1.42 -13.27
C PRO A 32 2.89 1.84 -12.99
N THR A 33 3.09 2.90 -12.20
CA THR A 33 4.41 3.46 -11.85
C THR A 33 4.40 4.08 -10.45
N PRO A 34 5.58 4.29 -9.83
CA PRO A 34 5.67 5.01 -8.55
C PRO A 34 5.02 6.39 -8.57
N ALA A 35 5.14 7.12 -9.68
CA ALA A 35 4.58 8.46 -9.85
C ALA A 35 3.05 8.52 -9.64
N HIS A 36 2.31 7.45 -9.99
CA HIS A 36 0.87 7.41 -9.75
C HIS A 36 0.55 7.34 -8.25
N VAL A 37 1.32 6.54 -7.51
CA VAL A 37 1.19 6.46 -6.05
C VAL A 37 1.60 7.78 -5.40
N GLU A 38 2.68 8.42 -5.85
CA GLU A 38 3.12 9.72 -5.33
C GLU A 38 2.05 10.80 -5.50
N VAL A 39 1.44 10.91 -6.68
CA VAL A 39 0.35 11.87 -6.94
C VAL A 39 -0.85 11.60 -6.03
N ALA A 40 -1.24 10.33 -5.87
CA ALA A 40 -2.31 9.95 -4.95
C ALA A 40 -1.94 10.26 -3.49
N ALA A 41 -0.72 9.96 -3.06
CA ALA A 41 -0.23 10.19 -1.71
C ALA A 41 -0.16 11.69 -1.37
N LEU A 42 0.26 12.54 -2.32
CA LEU A 42 0.23 13.99 -2.20
C LEU A 42 -1.21 14.50 -2.00
N ALA A 43 -2.15 14.04 -2.82
CA ALA A 43 -3.56 14.40 -2.70
C ALA A 43 -4.19 13.96 -1.37
N LYS A 44 -3.60 12.97 -0.69
CA LYS A 44 -4.07 12.40 0.58
C LYS A 44 -3.21 12.78 1.78
N ASN A 45 -2.29 13.73 1.63
CA ASN A 45 -1.39 14.20 2.69
C ASN A 45 -0.51 13.08 3.31
N LEU A 46 -0.24 12.02 2.56
CA LEU A 46 0.73 10.97 2.91
C LEU A 46 2.14 11.28 2.41
N MET A 47 2.26 12.24 1.49
CA MET A 47 3.52 12.79 1.01
C MET A 47 3.43 14.31 0.93
N VAL A 48 4.58 14.98 0.90
CA VAL A 48 4.72 16.42 0.71
C VAL A 48 5.74 16.73 -0.38
N ALA A 49 5.45 17.75 -1.19
CA ALA A 49 6.42 18.30 -2.13
C ALA A 49 7.39 19.23 -1.37
N ARG A 50 8.68 19.04 -1.62
CA ARG A 50 9.77 19.87 -1.11
C ARG A 50 10.44 20.59 -2.26
N GLN A 51 10.91 21.79 -1.96
CA GLN A 51 11.68 22.60 -2.88
C GLN A 51 12.84 23.23 -2.13
N GLU A 52 14.03 23.14 -2.69
CA GLU A 52 15.24 23.77 -2.15
C GLU A 52 16.11 24.32 -3.29
N THR A 53 16.64 25.52 -3.10
CA THR A 53 17.62 26.09 -4.02
C THR A 53 19.02 25.78 -3.51
N GLN A 54 19.76 24.95 -4.24
CA GLN A 54 21.16 24.62 -3.96
C GLN A 54 22.04 25.12 -5.11
N ASP A 55 23.04 25.95 -4.81
CA ASP A 55 23.95 26.56 -5.79
C ASP A 55 23.25 27.31 -6.94
N GLY A 56 22.09 27.92 -6.66
CA GLY A 56 21.28 28.65 -7.65
C GLY A 56 20.41 27.76 -8.55
N VAL A 57 20.38 26.43 -8.30
CA VAL A 57 19.50 25.48 -8.99
C VAL A 57 18.34 25.11 -8.07
N LEU A 58 17.10 25.31 -8.54
CA LEU A 58 15.91 24.83 -7.85
C LEU A 58 15.82 23.31 -8.00
N ARG A 59 15.76 22.61 -6.87
CA ARG A 59 15.49 21.17 -6.80
C ARG A 59 14.12 20.96 -6.19
N GLU A 60 13.34 20.09 -6.81
CA GLU A 60 12.02 19.69 -6.34
C GLU A 60 12.00 18.17 -6.16
N TRP A 61 11.46 17.70 -5.05
CA TRP A 61 11.28 16.27 -4.79
C TRP A 61 10.04 16.05 -3.92
N VAL A 62 9.60 14.80 -3.84
CA VAL A 62 8.52 14.37 -2.97
C VAL A 62 9.13 13.54 -1.84
N GLU A 63 8.66 13.76 -0.62
CA GLU A 63 9.02 12.92 0.53
C GLU A 63 7.77 12.47 1.28
N GLU A 64 7.88 11.31 1.92
CA GLU A 64 6.88 10.78 2.84
C GLU A 64 6.68 11.73 4.02
N VAL A 65 5.42 11.94 4.42
CA VAL A 65 5.19 12.64 5.70
C VAL A 65 5.67 11.74 6.84
N PRO A 66 6.13 12.31 7.98
CA PRO A 66 6.50 11.51 9.14
C PRO A 66 5.41 10.50 9.50
N HIS A 67 5.81 9.23 9.62
CA HIS A 67 4.96 8.09 9.93
C HIS A 67 4.02 7.58 8.81
N ALA A 68 4.17 8.04 7.57
CA ALA A 68 3.59 7.39 6.38
C ALA A 68 4.66 6.59 5.65
N ASN A 69 4.85 5.32 6.01
CA ASN A 69 5.93 4.51 5.46
C ASN A 69 5.47 3.77 4.20
N PHE A 70 6.22 3.87 3.10
CA PHE A 70 5.94 3.15 1.85
C PHE A 70 6.99 2.06 1.64
N PHE A 71 6.56 0.81 1.55
CA PHE A 71 7.42 -0.35 1.34
C PHE A 71 7.16 -0.97 -0.03
N PRO A 72 8.01 -0.70 -1.05
CA PRO A 72 7.87 -1.33 -2.36
C PRO A 72 7.92 -2.87 -2.24
N VAL A 73 7.06 -3.54 -3.00
CA VAL A 73 6.95 -5.00 -3.03
C VAL A 73 7.13 -5.50 -4.45
N ALA A 74 8.08 -6.42 -4.64
CA ALA A 74 8.18 -7.18 -5.87
C ALA A 74 7.18 -8.34 -5.83
N VAL A 75 6.34 -8.47 -6.85
CA VAL A 75 5.31 -9.52 -6.93
C VAL A 75 5.73 -10.55 -7.98
N GLU A 76 5.81 -11.82 -7.57
CA GLU A 76 6.04 -12.94 -8.49
C GLU A 76 4.71 -13.44 -9.03
N LEU A 77 4.55 -13.47 -10.35
CA LEU A 77 3.34 -13.96 -11.02
C LEU A 77 3.42 -15.45 -11.30
N VAL A 78 4.60 -15.94 -11.72
CA VAL A 78 4.86 -17.36 -11.98
C VAL A 78 6.18 -17.72 -11.31
N PRO A 79 6.20 -18.72 -10.41
CA PRO A 79 7.42 -19.17 -9.76
C PRO A 79 8.44 -19.74 -10.74
N ALA A 80 9.72 -19.62 -10.37
CA ALA A 80 10.81 -20.29 -11.07
C ALA A 80 10.63 -21.82 -11.02
N GLU A 81 10.81 -22.50 -12.15
CA GLU A 81 10.89 -23.96 -12.16
C GLU A 81 12.31 -24.38 -11.81
N ARG A 82 12.42 -25.40 -10.96
CA ARG A 82 13.70 -25.97 -10.54
C ARG A 82 13.74 -27.46 -10.83
N ASP A 83 14.92 -27.96 -11.17
CA ASP A 83 15.14 -29.38 -11.39
C ASP A 83 15.21 -30.16 -10.06
N ALA A 84 15.40 -31.48 -10.15
CA ALA A 84 15.52 -32.34 -8.97
C ALA A 84 16.73 -32.02 -8.07
N ASN A 85 17.70 -31.24 -8.57
CA ASN A 85 18.89 -30.80 -7.85
C ASN A 85 18.73 -29.38 -7.28
N GLY A 86 17.59 -28.73 -7.52
CA GLY A 86 17.30 -27.35 -7.12
C GLY A 86 17.89 -26.28 -8.06
N GLU A 87 18.51 -26.69 -9.18
CA GLU A 87 18.98 -25.77 -10.21
C GLU A 87 17.80 -25.17 -10.98
N MET A 88 17.90 -23.88 -11.29
CA MET A 88 16.83 -23.15 -11.95
C MET A 88 16.75 -23.53 -13.43
N ILE A 89 15.59 -24.01 -13.86
CA ILE A 89 15.28 -24.35 -15.26
C ILE A 89 14.69 -23.13 -15.97
N THR A 90 13.79 -22.41 -15.29
CA THR A 90 13.14 -21.20 -15.82
C THR A 90 13.17 -20.08 -14.78
N GLU A 91 13.37 -18.85 -15.25
CA GLU A 91 13.29 -17.66 -14.39
C GLU A 91 11.83 -17.38 -13.98
N PRO A 92 11.61 -16.79 -12.80
CA PRO A 92 10.28 -16.39 -12.38
C PRO A 92 9.77 -15.24 -13.25
N VAL A 93 8.46 -15.23 -13.51
CA VAL A 93 7.81 -14.09 -14.16
C VAL A 93 7.39 -13.10 -13.09
N MET A 94 8.01 -11.92 -13.09
CA MET A 94 7.73 -10.85 -12.14
C MET A 94 6.67 -9.89 -12.68
N ASP A 95 5.87 -9.33 -11.77
CA ASP A 95 5.00 -8.20 -12.04
C ASP A 95 5.84 -6.95 -12.32
N THR A 96 5.53 -6.26 -13.41
CA THR A 96 6.22 -5.03 -13.82
C THR A 96 5.57 -3.77 -13.30
N SER A 97 4.37 -3.87 -12.71
CA SER A 97 3.70 -2.75 -12.08
C SER A 97 4.29 -2.44 -10.70
N TYR A 98 3.97 -1.27 -10.17
CA TYR A 98 4.46 -0.82 -8.88
C TYR A 98 3.48 -1.22 -7.77
N SER A 99 3.88 -2.19 -6.96
CA SER A 99 3.14 -2.60 -5.76
C SER A 99 3.85 -2.08 -4.51
N VAL A 100 3.07 -1.61 -3.55
CA VAL A 100 3.60 -1.00 -2.32
C VAL A 100 2.69 -1.26 -1.14
N ASN A 101 3.28 -1.63 0.00
CA ASN A 101 2.59 -1.66 1.28
C ASN A 101 2.77 -0.32 1.97
N VAL A 102 1.66 0.36 2.25
CA VAL A 102 1.64 1.62 3.00
C VAL A 102 1.34 1.30 4.45
N THR A 103 2.12 1.85 5.37
CA THR A 103 1.92 1.69 6.81
C THR A 103 1.93 3.05 7.50
N ILE A 104 0.77 3.40 8.08
CA ILE A 104 0.52 4.63 8.82
C ILE A 104 0.63 4.34 10.31
N VAL A 105 1.49 5.06 11.01
CA VAL A 105 1.76 4.88 12.45
C VAL A 105 1.83 6.23 13.20
N GLY A 106 2.11 6.16 14.50
CA GLY A 106 2.46 7.33 15.32
C GLY A 106 1.35 8.38 15.33
N ASP A 107 1.72 9.66 15.23
CA ASP A 107 0.73 10.76 15.25
C ASP A 107 -0.15 10.81 13.99
N LEU A 108 0.31 10.20 12.89
CA LEU A 108 -0.43 10.27 11.63
C LEU A 108 -1.73 9.46 11.70
N VAL A 109 -1.71 8.30 12.35
CA VAL A 109 -2.91 7.46 12.52
C VAL A 109 -3.98 8.12 13.38
N ARG A 110 -3.59 9.11 14.20
CA ARG A 110 -4.46 9.86 15.11
C ARG A 110 -4.98 11.17 14.50
N LYS A 111 -4.53 11.56 13.30
CA LYS A 111 -5.00 12.79 12.66
C LYS A 111 -6.47 12.65 12.29
N VAL A 112 -7.24 13.70 12.61
CA VAL A 112 -8.67 13.79 12.32
C VAL A 112 -9.00 14.99 11.45
N ASP A 113 -10.11 14.91 10.73
CA ASP A 113 -10.73 16.07 10.07
C ASP A 113 -11.45 16.98 11.09
N GLU A 114 -12.05 18.06 10.60
CA GLU A 114 -12.82 19.02 11.40
C GLU A 114 -14.04 18.39 12.12
N ASN A 115 -14.50 17.22 11.66
CA ASN A 115 -15.62 16.48 12.23
C ASN A 115 -15.17 15.35 13.16
N GLY A 116 -13.87 15.27 13.48
CA GLY A 116 -13.31 14.25 14.36
C GLY A 116 -13.18 12.86 13.72
N ARG A 117 -13.22 12.75 12.39
CA ARG A 117 -13.03 11.48 11.68
C ARG A 117 -11.57 11.27 11.35
N PHE A 118 -11.05 10.07 11.60
CA PHE A 118 -9.65 9.77 11.29
C PHE A 118 -9.39 9.89 9.77
N LEU A 119 -8.31 10.57 9.39
CA LEU A 119 -8.02 10.82 7.98
C LEU A 119 -7.78 9.52 7.19
N TRP A 120 -7.17 8.51 7.82
CA TRP A 120 -6.98 7.20 7.20
C TRP A 120 -8.30 6.45 6.98
N GLU A 121 -9.30 6.64 7.86
CA GLU A 121 -10.62 6.04 7.65
C GLU A 121 -11.30 6.66 6.43
N ILE A 122 -11.26 8.00 6.33
CA ILE A 122 -11.83 8.73 5.20
C ILE A 122 -11.18 8.26 3.89
N LEU A 123 -9.85 8.14 3.90
CA LEU A 123 -9.07 7.67 2.76
C LEU A 123 -9.55 6.30 2.27
N LEU A 124 -9.63 5.30 3.16
CA LEU A 124 -10.05 3.95 2.78
C LEU A 124 -11.53 3.90 2.37
N LEU A 125 -12.39 4.61 3.09
CA LEU A 125 -13.81 4.70 2.75
C LEU A 125 -14.06 5.36 1.38
N GLU A 126 -13.21 6.30 0.96
CA GLU A 126 -13.30 6.91 -0.36
C GLU A 126 -13.03 5.89 -1.47
N TRP A 127 -12.01 5.03 -1.31
CA TRP A 127 -11.82 3.90 -2.22
C TRP A 127 -13.00 2.94 -2.21
N MET A 128 -13.54 2.59 -1.03
CA MET A 128 -14.70 1.70 -0.96
C MET A 128 -15.96 2.29 -1.62
N GLY A 129 -16.13 3.62 -1.56
CA GLY A 129 -17.32 4.28 -2.09
C GLY A 129 -17.21 4.70 -3.56
N SER A 130 -15.99 4.97 -4.05
CA SER A 130 -15.76 5.59 -5.37
C SER A 130 -14.85 4.76 -6.29
N GLY A 131 -14.19 3.74 -5.75
CA GLY A 131 -13.30 2.88 -6.52
C GLY A 131 -14.08 1.95 -7.46
N ALA A 132 -13.57 1.79 -8.68
CA ALA A 132 -14.09 0.81 -9.62
C ALA A 132 -13.47 -0.56 -9.32
N GLU A 133 -14.30 -1.62 -9.33
CA GLU A 133 -13.80 -2.99 -9.20
C GLU A 133 -12.75 -3.28 -10.29
N THR A 134 -11.65 -3.90 -9.86
CA THR A 134 -10.56 -4.30 -10.73
C THR A 134 -9.95 -5.61 -10.26
N THR A 135 -9.14 -6.22 -11.11
CA THR A 135 -8.30 -7.36 -10.75
C THR A 135 -6.86 -7.07 -11.17
N VAL A 136 -5.98 -6.87 -10.19
CA VAL A 136 -4.55 -6.65 -10.40
C VAL A 136 -3.90 -7.97 -10.81
N ASN A 137 -3.14 -7.93 -11.90
CA ASN A 137 -2.43 -9.08 -12.49
C ASN A 137 -3.33 -10.30 -12.74
N ASP A 138 -4.60 -10.07 -13.07
CA ASP A 138 -5.63 -11.11 -13.29
C ASP A 138 -5.83 -12.09 -12.11
N LYS A 139 -5.33 -11.74 -10.92
CA LYS A 139 -5.33 -12.63 -9.74
C LYS A 139 -5.91 -11.98 -8.49
N VAL A 140 -5.59 -10.70 -8.25
CA VAL A 140 -5.87 -10.07 -6.96
C VAL A 140 -6.95 -9.01 -7.11
N PRO A 141 -8.13 -9.17 -6.50
CA PRO A 141 -9.16 -8.15 -6.57
C PRO A 141 -8.74 -6.87 -5.86
N GLY A 142 -9.28 -5.75 -6.32
CA GLY A 142 -9.05 -4.45 -5.72
C GLY A 142 -10.04 -3.40 -6.21
N LEU A 143 -9.82 -2.17 -5.75
CA LEU A 143 -10.62 -1.01 -6.11
C LEU A 143 -9.73 0.08 -6.70
N ALA A 144 -9.88 0.33 -8.00
CA ALA A 144 -9.13 1.31 -8.75
C ALA A 144 -9.75 2.70 -8.63
N MET A 145 -8.93 3.68 -8.27
CA MET A 145 -9.29 5.10 -8.25
C MET A 145 -8.09 5.94 -8.69
N SER A 146 -8.28 6.83 -9.66
CA SER A 146 -7.24 7.74 -10.15
C SER A 146 -5.92 7.06 -10.54
N GLY A 147 -6.00 5.87 -11.15
CA GLY A 147 -4.82 5.11 -11.61
C GLY A 147 -4.09 4.33 -10.50
N VAL A 148 -4.64 4.28 -9.28
CA VAL A 148 -4.11 3.51 -8.14
C VAL A 148 -5.18 2.56 -7.64
N SER A 149 -4.82 1.29 -7.45
CA SER A 149 -5.72 0.25 -6.96
C SER A 149 -5.44 -0.07 -5.50
N LEU A 150 -6.46 0.02 -4.64
CA LEU A 150 -6.44 -0.54 -3.29
C LEU A 150 -6.63 -2.06 -3.38
N ILE A 151 -5.64 -2.83 -2.93
CA ILE A 151 -5.60 -4.28 -3.10
C ILE A 151 -6.30 -4.99 -1.93
N ASP A 152 -7.18 -5.95 -2.22
CA ASP A 152 -7.72 -6.85 -1.21
C ASP A 152 -6.69 -7.95 -0.86
N MET A 153 -5.83 -7.64 0.12
CA MET A 153 -4.83 -8.58 0.62
C MET A 153 -5.43 -9.80 1.31
N SER A 154 -6.74 -9.85 1.60
CA SER A 154 -7.40 -11.07 2.10
C SER A 154 -7.46 -12.19 1.06
N LYS A 155 -7.30 -11.86 -0.23
CA LYS A 155 -7.39 -12.79 -1.36
C LYS A 155 -6.04 -13.14 -1.96
N VAL A 156 -4.97 -12.51 -1.49
CA VAL A 156 -3.61 -12.85 -1.92
C VAL A 156 -3.19 -14.14 -1.24
N GLN A 157 -2.91 -15.16 -2.06
CA GLN A 157 -2.23 -16.35 -1.59
C GLN A 157 -0.75 -16.01 -1.39
N THR A 158 -0.33 -15.82 -0.15
CA THR A 158 1.10 -15.81 0.17
C THR A 158 1.58 -17.25 0.29
N PRO A 159 2.60 -17.68 -0.47
CA PRO A 159 3.30 -18.90 -0.15
C PRO A 159 3.84 -18.72 1.27
N GLN A 160 3.41 -19.57 2.22
CA GLN A 160 4.10 -19.70 3.50
C GLN A 160 5.43 -20.40 3.25
N GLY A 161 6.38 -19.67 2.66
CA GLY A 161 7.77 -20.05 2.61
C GLY A 161 8.32 -19.89 4.02
N ALA A 162 8.51 -21.01 4.72
CA ALA A 162 9.23 -21.05 5.97
C ALA A 162 10.62 -20.42 5.77
N VAL A 163 10.77 -19.16 6.14
CA VAL A 163 12.09 -18.65 6.51
C VAL A 163 12.39 -19.28 7.85
N ALA A 164 13.02 -20.44 7.81
CA ALA A 164 13.73 -20.96 8.96
C ALA A 164 14.72 -19.89 9.38
N LEU A 165 14.48 -19.30 10.57
CA LEU A 165 15.49 -18.54 11.27
C LEU A 165 16.63 -19.51 11.59
N THR A 166 17.70 -19.45 10.81
CA THR A 166 19.02 -19.99 11.17
C THR A 166 19.89 -18.86 11.66
#